data_AF-A0A1U7DFL3-F1
#
_entry.id   AF-A0A1U7DFL3-F1
#
_cell.length_a   1.000
_cell.length_b   1.000
_cell.length_c   1.000
_cell.angle_alpha   90.00
_cell.angle_beta   90.00
_cell.angle_gamma   90.00
#
_symmetry.space_group_name_H-M   'P 1'
#
loop_
_entity.id
_entity.type
_entity.pdbx_description
1 polymer ?
#
loop_
_entity_poly.entity_id
_entity_poly.type
_entity_poly.pdbx_seq_one_letter_code
_entity_poly.pdbx_strand_id
1 'polypeptide(L)'
;MTISLNLPFPVPLSACFHNVRGRGRATTPRYAAYQREAGKMILAQGSPKVAGPVVLEVDFTAPDRRARDGDNLLKCVFDTLVKAGVIEDDNNRVIVASSFRWVHDQTPCRVTVRPVAASVGAA
;
A
#
# COMPACT_ATOMS: atom_id res chain seq x y z
N MET A 1 1.64 18.41 -1.31
CA MET A 1 0.54 18.04 -2.22
C MET A 1 0.03 16.65 -1.82
N THR A 2 -1.27 16.52 -1.57
CA THR A 2 -1.91 15.22 -1.34
C THR A 2 -2.16 14.55 -2.69
N ILE A 3 -1.90 13.23 -2.77
CA ILE A 3 -2.17 12.43 -3.98
C ILE A 3 -3.12 11.28 -3.66
N SER A 4 -3.84 10.80 -4.69
CA SER A 4 -4.69 9.61 -4.60
C SER A 4 -4.31 8.63 -5.70
N LEU A 5 -4.16 7.35 -5.35
CA LEU A 5 -3.82 6.26 -6.25
C LEU A 5 -4.87 5.15 -6.17
N ASN A 6 -5.33 4.68 -7.32
CA ASN A 6 -6.15 3.49 -7.46
C ASN A 6 -5.24 2.28 -7.67
N LEU A 7 -5.47 1.21 -6.93
CA LEU A 7 -4.71 -0.03 -6.94
C LEU A 7 -5.66 -1.23 -7.08
N PRO A 8 -5.15 -2.41 -7.51
CA PRO A 8 -5.95 -3.62 -7.45
C PRO A 8 -6.19 -4.01 -5.98
N PHE A 9 -7.14 -4.92 -5.73
CA PHE A 9 -7.40 -5.36 -4.36
C PHE A 9 -6.14 -6.06 -3.78
N PRO A 10 -5.65 -5.65 -2.60
CA PRO A 10 -4.40 -6.19 -2.04
C PRO A 10 -4.48 -7.67 -1.69
N VAL A 11 -3.30 -8.29 -1.67
CA VAL A 11 -3.11 -9.66 -1.18
C VAL A 11 -2.85 -9.59 0.32
N PRO A 12 -3.55 -10.36 1.18
CA PRO A 12 -3.21 -10.43 2.60
C PRO A 12 -1.74 -10.83 2.78
N LEU A 13 -1.03 -10.22 3.73
CA LEU A 13 0.38 -10.49 4.03
C LEU A 13 0.65 -11.99 4.22
N SER A 14 -0.27 -12.70 4.87
CA SER A 14 -0.19 -14.16 5.07
C SER A 14 -0.14 -14.97 3.77
N ALA A 15 -0.61 -14.41 2.65
CA ALA A 15 -0.59 -15.01 1.32
C ALA A 15 0.49 -14.43 0.39
N CYS A 16 1.30 -13.48 0.86
CA CYS A 16 2.33 -12.83 0.05
C CYS A 16 3.56 -13.71 -0.15
N PHE A 17 3.90 -14.53 0.84
CA PHE A 17 5.14 -15.29 0.87
C PHE A 17 4.95 -16.74 1.31
N HIS A 18 5.88 -17.60 0.92
CA HIS A 18 5.98 -18.98 1.38
C HIS A 18 7.43 -19.33 1.69
N ASN A 19 7.63 -20.35 2.54
CA ASN A 19 8.97 -20.82 2.89
C ASN A 19 9.43 -21.88 1.87
N VAL A 20 10.63 -21.70 1.36
CA VAL A 20 11.30 -22.63 0.45
C VAL A 20 12.50 -23.23 1.17
N ARG A 21 12.51 -24.56 1.27
CA ARG A 21 13.59 -25.30 1.94
C ARG A 21 14.94 -24.93 1.31
N GLY A 22 15.89 -24.52 2.16
CA GLY A 22 17.25 -24.14 1.74
C GLY A 22 17.39 -22.75 1.09
N ARG A 23 16.29 -22.01 0.88
CA ARG A 23 16.30 -20.67 0.25
C ARG A 23 15.66 -19.58 1.13
N GLY A 24 14.91 -19.95 2.15
CA GLY A 24 14.20 -19.01 3.01
C GLY A 24 12.87 -18.58 2.39
N ARG A 25 12.51 -17.30 2.53
CA ARG A 25 11.18 -16.80 2.14
C ARG A 25 11.14 -16.41 0.65
N ALA A 26 10.15 -16.91 -0.09
CA ALA A 26 9.92 -16.60 -1.49
C ALA A 26 8.52 -16.01 -1.73
N THR A 27 8.42 -15.10 -2.70
CA THR A 27 7.18 -14.46 -3.14
C THR A 27 6.24 -15.49 -3.77
N THR A 28 4.94 -15.44 -3.44
CA THR A 28 3.94 -16.28 -4.10
C THR A 28 3.63 -15.79 -5.53
N PRO A 29 3.20 -16.66 -6.46
CA PRO A 29 2.78 -16.24 -7.79
C PRO A 29 1.66 -15.19 -7.78
N ARG A 30 0.72 -15.33 -6.82
CA ARG A 30 -0.37 -14.37 -6.60
C ARG A 30 0.15 -12.98 -6.24
N TYR A 31 1.07 -12.90 -5.29
CA TYR A 31 1.64 -11.61 -4.90
C TYR A 31 2.50 -11.00 -6.01
N ALA A 32 3.28 -11.82 -6.72
CA ALA A 32 4.03 -11.36 -7.89
C ALA A 32 3.12 -10.81 -9.00
N ALA A 33 1.95 -11.44 -9.25
CA ALA A 33 0.97 -10.94 -10.20
C ALA A 33 0.38 -9.59 -9.76
N TYR A 34 -0.05 -9.50 -8.50
CA TYR A 34 -0.52 -8.24 -7.91
C TYR A 34 0.53 -7.13 -8.04
N GLN A 35 1.81 -7.39 -7.71
CA GLN A 35 2.87 -6.38 -7.79
C GLN A 35 3.07 -5.85 -9.23
N ARG A 36 2.95 -6.73 -10.25
CA ARG A 36 3.03 -6.30 -11.65
C ARG A 36 1.85 -5.42 -12.05
N GLU A 37 0.65 -5.79 -11.63
CA GLU A 37 -0.57 -5.04 -11.93
C GLU A 37 -0.58 -3.68 -11.23
N ALA A 38 -0.30 -3.66 -9.92
CA ALA A 38 -0.24 -2.44 -9.14
C ALA A 38 0.84 -1.48 -9.66
N GLY A 39 2.02 -1.99 -10.03
CA GLY A 39 3.07 -1.19 -10.66
C GLY A 39 2.64 -0.54 -11.97
N LYS A 40 1.92 -1.28 -12.83
CA LYS A 40 1.34 -0.73 -14.07
C LYS A 40 0.30 0.35 -13.79
N MET A 41 -0.58 0.13 -12.81
CA MET A 41 -1.60 1.11 -12.43
C MET A 41 -0.99 2.41 -11.89
N ILE A 42 0.06 2.31 -11.06
CA ILE A 42 0.78 3.49 -10.55
C ILE A 42 1.45 4.25 -11.69
N LEU A 43 2.11 3.53 -12.61
CA LEU A 43 2.73 4.12 -13.79
C LEU A 43 1.72 4.87 -14.66
N ALA A 44 0.55 4.28 -14.90
CA ALA A 44 -0.53 4.91 -15.66
C ALA A 44 -1.11 6.15 -14.97
N GLN A 45 -0.94 6.27 -13.65
CA GLN A 45 -1.34 7.43 -12.85
C GLN A 45 -0.20 8.46 -12.69
N GLY A 46 0.88 8.34 -13.47
CA GLY A 46 1.97 9.31 -13.54
C GLY A 46 3.12 9.08 -12.56
N SER A 47 3.12 7.97 -11.80
CA SER A 47 4.17 7.64 -10.82
C SER A 47 4.52 8.80 -9.87
N PRO A 48 3.52 9.35 -9.15
CA PRO A 48 3.77 10.48 -8.26
C PRO A 48 4.72 10.09 -7.13
N LYS A 49 5.50 11.06 -6.66
CA LYS A 49 6.43 10.88 -5.53
C LYS A 49 6.08 11.85 -4.41
N VAL A 50 6.08 11.35 -3.19
CA VAL A 50 5.87 12.12 -1.98
C VAL A 50 7.07 11.92 -1.07
N ALA A 51 7.87 12.97 -0.91
CA ALA A 51 9.05 12.96 -0.06
C ALA A 51 8.69 13.26 1.39
N GLY A 52 9.48 12.70 2.31
CA GLY A 52 9.33 12.92 3.75
C GLY A 52 8.13 12.23 4.41
N PRO A 53 7.79 12.61 5.65
CA PRO A 53 6.74 11.95 6.42
C PRO A 53 5.34 12.12 5.80
N VAL A 54 4.55 11.04 5.81
CA VAL A 54 3.22 10.94 5.23
C VAL A 54 2.21 10.33 6.19
N VAL A 55 0.95 10.68 5.98
CA VAL A 55 -0.22 9.96 6.49
C VAL A 55 -0.87 9.22 5.33
N LEU A 56 -1.16 7.94 5.55
CA LEU A 56 -1.85 7.08 4.58
C LEU A 56 -3.31 6.84 4.99
N GLU A 57 -4.22 7.00 4.05
CA GLU A 57 -5.62 6.63 4.22
C GLU A 57 -5.99 5.66 3.11
N VAL A 58 -6.51 4.49 3.47
CA VAL A 58 -6.76 3.40 2.53
C VAL A 58 -8.23 2.99 2.54
N ASP A 59 -8.91 3.10 1.41
CA ASP A 59 -10.26 2.60 1.24
C ASP A 59 -10.22 1.25 0.51
N PHE A 60 -10.81 0.23 1.11
CA PHE A 60 -10.95 -1.10 0.54
C PHE A 60 -12.40 -1.35 0.12
N THR A 61 -12.58 -1.77 -1.13
CA THR A 61 -13.83 -2.39 -1.58
C THR A 61 -13.63 -3.90 -1.63
N ALA A 62 -14.29 -4.64 -0.73
CA ALA A 62 -14.17 -6.08 -0.69
C ALA A 62 -14.68 -6.73 -2.00
N PRO A 63 -13.90 -7.62 -2.65
CA PRO A 63 -14.30 -8.24 -3.91
C PRO A 63 -15.34 -9.35 -3.71
N ASP A 64 -15.54 -9.78 -2.46
CA ASP A 64 -16.48 -10.84 -2.09
C ASP A 64 -16.92 -10.66 -0.62
N ARG A 65 -17.77 -11.56 -0.13
CA ARG A 65 -18.35 -11.52 1.22
C ARG A 65 -17.47 -12.12 2.32
N ARG A 66 -16.23 -12.51 2.04
CA ARG A 66 -15.34 -13.09 3.07
C ARG A 66 -14.94 -12.03 4.09
N ALA A 67 -14.99 -12.40 5.36
CA ALA A 67 -14.36 -11.62 6.43
C ALA A 67 -12.84 -11.50 6.19
N ARG A 68 -12.29 -10.32 6.46
CA ARG A 68 -10.88 -9.98 6.22
C ARG A 68 -10.38 -9.04 7.31
N ASP A 69 -9.12 -9.21 7.66
CA ASP A 69 -8.38 -8.29 8.51
C ASP A 69 -7.79 -7.17 7.62
N GLY A 70 -8.19 -5.92 7.85
CA GLY A 70 -7.79 -4.79 7.00
C GLY A 70 -6.33 -4.37 7.17
N ASP A 71 -5.78 -4.53 8.37
CA ASP A 71 -4.37 -4.32 8.69
C ASP A 71 -3.44 -5.30 7.95
N ASN A 72 -3.88 -6.55 7.79
CA ASN A 72 -3.19 -7.57 7.00
C ASN A 72 -3.08 -7.19 5.51
N LEU A 73 -3.99 -6.34 5.01
CA LEU A 73 -3.95 -5.79 3.66
C LEU A 73 -3.06 -4.55 3.56
N LEU A 74 -2.97 -3.73 4.61
CA LEU A 74 -2.14 -2.51 4.62
C LEU A 74 -0.68 -2.79 4.28
N LYS A 75 -0.11 -3.88 4.81
CA LYS A 75 1.29 -4.22 4.52
C LYS A 75 1.57 -4.42 3.02
N CYS A 76 0.63 -5.04 2.30
CA CYS A 76 0.72 -5.19 0.86
C CYS A 76 0.66 -3.84 0.14
N VAL A 77 -0.18 -2.91 0.62
CA VAL A 77 -0.26 -1.55 0.09
C VAL A 77 1.05 -0.80 0.32
N PHE A 78 1.61 -0.85 1.53
CA PHE A 78 2.85 -0.13 1.87
C PHE A 78 4.03 -0.63 1.03
N ASP A 79 4.21 -1.95 0.94
CA ASP A 79 5.24 -2.56 0.08
C ASP A 79 5.10 -2.10 -1.38
N THR A 80 3.86 -1.92 -1.85
CA THR A 80 3.57 -1.46 -3.22
C THR A 80 4.02 -0.01 -3.41
N LEU A 81 3.70 0.88 -2.48
CA LEU A 81 4.06 2.30 -2.56
C LEU A 81 5.59 2.47 -2.53
N VAL A 82 6.28 1.76 -1.65
CA VAL A 82 7.76 1.78 -1.56
C VAL A 82 8.38 1.22 -2.84
N LYS A 83 7.93 0.04 -3.30
CA LYS A 83 8.47 -0.59 -4.51
C LYS A 83 8.26 0.24 -5.78
N ALA A 84 7.17 1.01 -5.83
CA ALA A 84 6.89 1.93 -6.93
C ALA A 84 7.58 3.30 -6.78
N GLY A 85 8.24 3.56 -5.65
CA GLY A 85 8.91 4.83 -5.36
C GLY A 85 7.95 6.00 -5.09
N VAL A 86 6.71 5.70 -4.69
CA VAL A 86 5.71 6.72 -4.32
C VAL A 86 6.06 7.35 -2.98
N ILE A 87 6.53 6.54 -2.03
CA ILE A 87 7.08 6.95 -0.74
C ILE A 87 8.47 6.33 -0.56
N GLU A 88 9.28 6.93 0.31
CA GLU A 88 10.69 6.54 0.49
C GLU A 88 10.85 5.20 1.21
N ASP A 89 10.01 4.92 2.21
CA ASP A 89 10.03 3.70 3.03
C ASP A 89 8.67 3.52 3.73
N ASP A 90 8.46 2.37 4.39
CA ASP A 90 7.24 2.10 5.18
C ASP A 90 7.46 2.11 6.71
N ASN A 91 8.63 2.58 7.14
CA ASN A 91 8.97 2.72 8.55
C ASN A 91 8.21 3.88 9.23
N ASN A 92 8.30 3.95 10.57
CA ASN A 92 7.59 4.93 11.40
C ASN A 92 8.05 6.39 11.23
N ARG A 93 9.16 6.65 10.54
CA ARG A 93 9.63 8.01 10.20
C ARG A 93 9.01 8.51 8.90
N VAL A 94 8.67 7.59 7.98
CA VAL A 94 8.01 7.92 6.72
C VAL A 94 6.49 7.79 6.86
N ILE A 95 5.95 6.64 7.26
CA ILE A 95 4.51 6.50 7.53
C ILE A 95 4.27 6.81 9.01
N VAL A 96 3.88 8.06 9.31
CA VAL A 96 3.66 8.49 10.70
C VAL A 96 2.26 8.20 11.22
N ALA A 97 1.30 8.00 10.31
CA ALA A 97 -0.02 7.48 10.62
C ALA A 97 -0.59 6.75 9.41
N SER A 98 -1.38 5.71 9.67
CA SER A 98 -2.18 5.05 8.66
C SER A 98 -3.57 4.73 9.18
N SER A 99 -4.57 4.77 8.31
CA SER A 99 -5.91 4.29 8.60
C SER A 99 -6.48 3.53 7.40
N PHE A 100 -7.47 2.69 7.65
CA PHE A 100 -8.24 2.05 6.58
C PHE A 100 -9.74 2.11 6.84
N ARG A 101 -10.51 2.05 5.76
CA ARG A 101 -11.97 1.95 5.79
C ARG A 101 -12.43 0.90 4.79
N TRP A 102 -13.52 0.22 5.13
CA TRP A 102 -14.26 -0.60 4.18
C TRP A 102 -15.35 0.26 3.54
N VAL A 103 -15.37 0.30 2.21
CA VAL A 103 -16.32 1.10 1.43
C VAL A 103 -17.05 0.23 0.41
N HIS A 104 -18.12 0.76 -0.16
CA HIS A 104 -18.89 0.12 -1.22
C HIS A 104 -18.80 0.95 -2.50
N ASP A 105 -17.66 0.87 -3.18
CA ASP A 105 -17.35 1.60 -4.43
C ASP A 105 -16.91 0.61 -5.54
N GLN A 106 -16.68 1.08 -6.77
CA GLN A 106 -16.12 0.28 -7.86
C GLN A 106 -14.59 0.17 -7.82
N THR A 107 -13.92 1.01 -7.02
CA THR A 107 -12.45 1.00 -6.91
C THR A 107 -12.01 -0.03 -5.87
N PRO A 108 -11.24 -1.08 -6.24
CA PRO A 108 -10.88 -2.15 -5.31
C PRO A 108 -10.05 -1.68 -4.11
N CYS A 109 -9.08 -0.81 -4.36
CA CYS A 109 -8.25 -0.19 -3.34
C CYS A 109 -7.93 1.25 -3.76
N ARG A 110 -8.23 2.21 -2.90
CA ARG A 110 -7.85 3.62 -3.09
C ARG A 110 -6.92 4.03 -1.96
N VAL A 111 -5.78 4.60 -2.31
CA VAL A 111 -4.77 5.04 -1.36
C VAL A 111 -4.59 6.55 -1.49
N THR A 112 -4.86 7.26 -0.41
CA THR A 112 -4.55 8.69 -0.30
C THR A 112 -3.24 8.83 0.47
N VAL A 113 -2.27 9.53 -0.13
CA VAL A 113 -0.98 9.85 0.50
C VAL A 113 -0.96 11.34 0.79
N ARG A 114 -0.95 11.71 2.06
CA ARG A 114 -0.92 13.09 2.52
C ARG A 114 0.44 13.40 3.15
N PRO A 115 1.22 14.34 2.59
CA PRO A 115 2.44 14.80 3.24
C PRO A 115 2.11 15.45 4.59
N VAL A 116 2.96 15.22 5.58
CA VAL A 116 2.92 15.96 6.83
C VAL A 116 3.71 17.24 6.62
N ALA A 117 3.07 18.38 6.85
CA ALA A 117 3.78 19.66 6.85
C ALA A 117 4.88 19.56 7.92
N ALA A 118 6.10 19.96 7.57
CA ALA A 118 7.18 20.06 8.54
C ALA A 118 6.67 20.91 9.72
N SER A 119 6.60 20.33 10.91
CA SER A 119 6.33 21.10 12.11
C SER A 119 7.48 22.09 12.26
N VAL A 120 7.19 23.38 12.10
CA VAL A 120 8.12 24.44 12.44
C VAL A 120 8.32 24.37 13.96
N GLY A 121 9.45 23.77 14.37
CA GLY A 121 9.99 23.86 15.73
C GLY A 121 9.26 23.05 16.81
N ALA A 122 9.89 21.96 17.23
CA ALA A 122 10.01 21.70 18.66
C ALA A 122 11.51 21.81 18.97
N ALA A 123 11.87 22.91 19.63
CA ALA A 123 13.19 23.15 20.20
C ALA A 123 13.48 22.19 21.34
#